data_AF-A0A2R7MES0-F1
#
_entry.id   AF-A0A2R7MES0-F1
#
_cell.length_a   1.000
_cell.length_b   1.000
_cell.length_c   1.000
_cell.angle_alpha   90.00
_cell.angle_beta   90.00
_cell.angle_gamma   90.00
#
_symmetry.space_group_name_H-M   'P 1'
#
loop_
_entity.id
_entity.type
_entity.pdbx_description
1 polymer ?
#
loop_
_entity_poly.entity_id
_entity_poly.type
_entity_poly.pdbx_seq_one_letter_code
_entity_poly.pdbx_strand_id
1 'polypeptide(L)'
;VTVRATETTEGRARLYTASGDAVHALDELRRAARARIGRLLGLAPRTSPGDTADAVAERLGADRARVRGILVDDRPATDRDLVAAADRLRDLEASVRAAVRTEGTLR
;
A
#
# COMPACT_ATOMS: atom_id res chain seq x y z
N VAL A 1 -3.61 -19.59 -8.04
CA VAL A 1 -2.68 -18.58 -8.61
C VAL A 1 -1.85 -18.00 -7.46
N THR A 2 -0.54 -18.01 -7.66
CA THR A 2 0.52 -18.11 -6.64
C THR A 2 0.65 -16.84 -5.78
N VAL A 3 0.08 -16.85 -4.58
CA VAL A 3 0.47 -15.93 -3.52
C VAL A 3 1.42 -16.70 -2.61
N ARG A 4 2.72 -16.40 -2.65
CA ARG A 4 3.65 -16.95 -1.66
C ARG A 4 3.32 -16.29 -0.32
N ALA A 5 2.48 -16.97 0.44
CA ALA A 5 2.05 -16.63 1.80
C ALA A 5 3.20 -16.68 2.84
N THR A 6 4.44 -16.90 2.41
CA THR A 6 5.62 -17.06 3.29
C THR A 6 6.16 -15.74 3.83
N GLU A 7 5.79 -14.59 3.25
CA GLU A 7 6.31 -13.28 3.68
C GLU A 7 5.69 -12.77 5.00
N THR A 8 4.55 -13.33 5.38
CA THR A 8 3.77 -12.84 6.53
C THR A 8 4.48 -13.07 7.86
N THR A 9 5.33 -14.09 8.00
CA THR A 9 5.98 -14.39 9.29
C THR A 9 7.30 -13.65 9.47
N GLU A 10 8.12 -13.56 8.43
CA GLU A 10 9.43 -12.90 8.48
C GLU A 10 9.33 -11.37 8.49
N GLY A 11 8.38 -10.81 7.75
CA GLY A 11 8.07 -9.38 7.80
C GLY A 11 7.51 -8.94 9.15
N ARG A 12 6.66 -9.77 9.78
CA ARG A 12 6.15 -9.52 11.14
C ARG A 12 7.27 -9.55 12.19
N ALA A 13 8.19 -10.51 12.10
CA ALA A 13 9.32 -10.59 13.02
C ALA A 13 10.19 -9.31 12.98
N ARG A 14 10.44 -8.73 11.79
CA ARG A 14 11.15 -7.44 11.67
C ARG A 14 10.34 -6.26 12.21
N LEU A 15 9.02 -6.28 12.07
CA LEU A 15 8.14 -5.23 12.62
C LEU A 15 8.12 -5.26 14.16
N TYR A 16 8.18 -6.45 14.78
CA TYR A 16 8.26 -6.57 16.24
C TYR A 16 9.59 -6.08 16.84
N THR A 17 10.67 -6.02 16.07
CA THR A 17 11.95 -5.44 16.54
C THR A 17 11.95 -3.90 16.48
N ALA A 18 11.03 -3.30 15.74
CA ALA A 18 10.98 -1.85 15.48
C ALA A 18 10.16 -1.08 16.52
N SER A 19 10.25 -1.42 17.80
CA SER A 19 9.43 -0.82 18.88
C SER A 19 9.86 0.60 19.32
N GLY A 20 10.34 1.42 18.38
CA GLY A 20 10.65 2.84 18.61
C GLY A 20 10.31 3.77 17.45
N ASP A 21 9.94 3.24 16.28
CA ASP A 21 9.75 4.07 15.09
C ASP A 21 8.69 3.50 14.13
N ALA A 22 7.54 3.10 14.70
CA ALA A 22 6.42 2.56 13.94
C ALA A 22 5.93 3.50 12.82
N VAL A 23 6.01 4.81 13.06
CA VAL A 23 5.65 5.83 12.06
C VAL A 23 6.63 5.81 10.89
N HIS A 24 7.95 5.83 11.14
CA HIS A 24 8.94 5.74 10.08
C HIS A 24 8.86 4.41 9.33
N ALA A 25 8.65 3.30 10.04
CA ALA A 25 8.46 1.99 9.42
C ALA A 25 7.27 2.00 8.45
N LEU A 26 6.13 2.61 8.84
CA LEU A 26 4.98 2.74 7.95
C LEU A 26 5.29 3.66 6.76
N ASP A 27 6.02 4.76 6.96
CA ASP A 27 6.37 5.70 5.91
C ASP A 27 7.26 5.06 4.83
N GLU A 28 8.24 4.24 5.22
CA GLU A 28 9.07 3.48 4.27
C GLU A 28 8.23 2.45 3.49
N LEU A 29 7.32 1.74 4.17
CA LEU A 29 6.39 0.82 3.52
C LEU A 29 5.50 1.54 2.49
N ARG A 30 4.94 2.70 2.87
CA ARG A 30 4.12 3.53 1.98
C ARG A 30 4.92 4.04 0.78
N ARG A 31 6.14 4.53 0.99
CA ARG A 31 7.01 5.00 -0.10
C ARG A 31 7.25 3.88 -1.11
N ALA A 32 7.61 2.68 -0.64
CA ALA A 32 7.83 1.54 -1.51
C ALA A 32 6.56 1.10 -2.25
N ALA A 33 5.41 1.08 -1.57
CA ALA A 33 4.11 0.75 -2.17
C ALA A 33 3.69 1.76 -3.23
N ARG A 34 3.76 3.07 -2.94
CA ARG A 34 3.46 4.14 -3.91
C ARG A 34 4.34 4.02 -5.15
N ALA A 35 5.63 3.71 -5.00
CA ALA A 35 6.53 3.51 -6.13
C ALA A 35 6.12 2.31 -7.01
N ARG A 36 5.66 1.20 -6.42
CA ARG A 36 5.15 0.03 -7.16
C ARG A 36 3.82 0.33 -7.85
N ILE A 37 2.89 0.94 -7.13
CA ILE A 37 1.57 1.38 -7.64
C ILE A 37 1.74 2.37 -8.80
N GLY A 38 2.61 3.37 -8.65
CA GLY A 38 2.88 4.35 -9.69
C GLY A 38 3.36 3.71 -10.99
N ARG A 39 4.24 2.69 -10.90
CA ARG A 39 4.64 1.90 -12.08
C ARG A 39 3.49 1.10 -12.69
N LEU A 40 2.59 0.54 -11.88
CA LEU A 40 1.43 -0.22 -12.37
C LEU A 40 0.41 0.67 -13.08
N LEU A 41 0.24 1.91 -12.61
CA LEU A 41 -0.71 2.88 -13.15
C LEU A 41 -0.11 3.81 -14.22
N GLY A 42 1.19 3.69 -14.52
CA GLY A 42 1.88 4.57 -15.48
C GLY A 42 2.05 6.02 -14.99
N LEU A 43 2.06 6.24 -13.67
CA LEU A 43 2.25 7.57 -13.08
C LEU A 43 3.70 8.04 -13.20
N ALA A 44 3.89 9.36 -13.20
CA ALA A 44 5.23 9.94 -13.22
C ALA A 44 6.02 9.60 -11.94
N PRO A 45 7.36 9.43 -12.01
CA PRO A 45 8.18 9.07 -10.85
C PRO A 45 8.11 10.03 -9.66
N ARG A 46 7.70 11.29 -9.90
CA ARG A 46 7.58 12.35 -8.89
C ARG A 46 6.14 12.74 -8.59
N THR A 47 5.17 11.89 -8.93
CA THR A 47 3.77 12.10 -8.55
C THR A 47 3.63 12.22 -7.03
N SER A 48 2.85 13.19 -6.57
CA SER A 48 2.73 13.43 -5.14
C SER A 48 2.00 12.26 -4.44
N PRO A 49 2.18 12.08 -3.12
CA PRO A 49 1.46 11.06 -2.37
C PRO A 49 -0.06 11.19 -2.46
N GLY A 50 -0.57 12.42 -2.49
CA GLY A 50 -2.00 12.72 -2.66
C GLY A 50 -2.50 12.32 -4.03
N ASP A 51 -1.82 12.76 -5.09
CA ASP A 51 -2.21 12.43 -6.47
C ASP A 51 -2.15 10.92 -6.74
N THR A 52 -1.17 10.23 -6.13
CA THR A 52 -1.10 8.76 -6.21
C THR A 52 -2.30 8.12 -5.53
N ALA A 53 -2.73 8.63 -4.39
CA ALA A 53 -3.91 8.13 -3.68
C ALA A 53 -5.21 8.38 -4.45
N ASP A 54 -5.35 9.56 -5.06
CA ASP A 54 -6.51 9.89 -5.89
C ASP A 54 -6.58 9.01 -7.14
N ALA A 55 -5.45 8.80 -7.83
CA ALA A 55 -5.38 7.90 -8.98
C ALA A 55 -5.71 6.45 -8.62
N VAL A 56 -5.29 5.97 -7.44
CA VAL A 56 -5.66 4.64 -6.93
C VAL A 56 -7.15 4.54 -6.65
N ALA A 57 -7.71 5.55 -5.96
CA ALA A 57 -9.13 5.58 -5.62
C ALA A 57 -9.99 5.57 -6.90
N GLU A 58 -9.63 6.38 -7.90
CA GLU A 58 -10.29 6.39 -9.20
C GLU A 58 -10.20 5.03 -9.89
N ARG A 59 -9.00 4.43 -9.92
CA ARG A 59 -8.80 3.14 -10.61
C ARG A 59 -9.58 1.99 -9.98
N LEU A 60 -9.81 2.05 -8.67
CA LEU A 60 -10.54 1.05 -7.91
C LEU A 60 -12.04 1.38 -7.73
N GLY A 61 -12.49 2.58 -8.10
CA GLY A 61 -13.82 3.07 -7.74
C GLY A 61 -14.04 3.14 -6.23
N ALA A 62 -12.97 3.36 -5.46
CA ALA A 62 -13.00 3.37 -3.99
C ALA A 62 -13.11 4.81 -3.45
N ASP A 63 -13.47 4.94 -2.18
CA ASP A 63 -13.52 6.23 -1.50
C ASP A 63 -12.12 6.87 -1.40
N ARG A 64 -11.98 8.12 -1.90
CA ARG A 64 -10.71 8.86 -1.92
C ARG A 64 -10.16 9.11 -0.52
N ALA A 65 -11.01 9.47 0.44
CA ALA A 65 -10.57 9.75 1.80
C ALA A 65 -10.01 8.49 2.48
N ARG A 66 -10.65 7.33 2.24
CA ARG A 66 -10.17 6.03 2.73
C ARG A 66 -8.82 5.66 2.15
N VAL A 67 -8.63 5.83 0.84
CA VAL A 67 -7.36 5.51 0.17
C VAL A 67 -6.25 6.47 0.61
N ARG A 68 -6.56 7.76 0.76
CA ARG A 68 -5.63 8.77 1.27
C ARG A 68 -5.22 8.50 2.72
N GLY A 69 -6.15 8.05 3.57
CA GLY A 69 -5.84 7.59 4.92
C GLY A 69 -4.78 6.50 4.93
N ILE A 70 -4.98 5.46 4.13
CA ILE A 70 -4.01 4.33 4.05
C ILE A 70 -2.66 4.80 3.49
N LEU A 71 -2.64 5.58 2.41
CA LEU A 71 -1.41 5.93 1.70
C LEU A 71 -0.66 7.14 2.28
N VAL A 72 -1.32 8.02 3.03
CA VAL A 72 -0.78 9.33 3.41
C VAL A 72 -1.03 9.64 4.89
N ASP A 73 -2.27 9.56 5.38
CA ASP A 73 -2.62 10.22 6.65
C ASP A 73 -2.56 9.32 7.90
N ASP A 74 -2.85 8.01 7.80
CA ASP A 74 -2.91 7.13 8.97
C ASP A 74 -1.56 7.11 9.70
N ARG A 75 -1.56 7.22 11.02
CA ARG A 75 -0.36 7.11 11.85
C ARG A 75 -0.54 6.01 12.89
N PRO A 76 0.34 5.00 12.92
CA PRO A 76 0.26 3.96 13.92
C PRO A 76 0.76 4.51 15.25
N ALA A 77 -0.02 4.34 16.32
CA ALA A 77 0.40 4.66 17.68
C ALA A 77 1.04 3.45 18.36
N THR A 78 0.73 2.24 17.88
CA THR A 78 1.21 0.97 18.43
C THR A 78 1.72 0.05 17.33
N ASP A 79 2.53 -0.94 17.70
CA ASP A 79 2.99 -1.99 16.78
C ASP A 79 1.82 -2.78 16.15
N ARG A 80 0.72 -2.93 16.88
CA ARG A 80 -0.51 -3.55 16.34
C ARG A 80 -1.12 -2.67 15.25
N ASP A 81 -1.16 -1.36 15.44
CA ASP A 81 -1.65 -0.43 14.42
C ASP A 81 -0.75 -0.41 13.19
N LEU A 82 0.56 -0.53 13.38
CA LEU A 82 1.53 -0.66 12.29
C LEU A 82 1.26 -1.91 11.46
N VAL A 83 1.08 -3.07 12.11
CA VAL A 83 0.74 -4.32 11.42
C VAL A 83 -0.57 -4.17 10.65
N ALA A 84 -1.61 -3.64 11.30
CA ALA A 84 -2.90 -3.43 10.65
C ALA A 84 -2.83 -2.45 9.46
N ALA A 85 -2.02 -1.39 9.56
CA ALA A 85 -1.79 -0.44 8.48
C ALA A 85 -1.00 -1.07 7.33
N ALA A 86 0.02 -1.89 7.63
CA ALA A 86 0.79 -2.62 6.64
C ALA A 86 -0.07 -3.64 5.89
N ASP A 87 -0.98 -4.34 6.59
CA ASP A 87 -1.93 -5.28 5.97
C ASP A 87 -2.88 -4.54 5.01
N ARG A 88 -3.49 -3.44 5.45
CA ARG A 88 -4.34 -2.58 4.60
C ARG A 88 -3.59 -2.08 3.36
N LEU A 89 -2.31 -1.72 3.51
CA LEU A 89 -1.48 -1.26 2.41
C LEU A 89 -1.21 -2.37 1.38
N ARG A 90 -0.93 -3.60 1.84
CA ARG A 90 -0.73 -4.77 0.96
C ARG A 90 -2.01 -5.13 0.21
N ASP A 91 -3.16 -5.10 0.89
CA ASP A 91 -4.47 -5.37 0.27
C ASP A 91 -4.82 -4.34 -0.80
N LEU A 92 -4.51 -3.06 -0.55
CA LEU A 92 -4.69 -1.99 -1.52
C LEU A 92 -3.83 -2.21 -2.77
N GLU A 93 -2.54 -2.52 -2.58
CA GLU A 93 -1.62 -2.82 -3.70
C GLU A 93 -2.09 -4.04 -4.52
N ALA A 94 -2.52 -5.10 -3.84
CA ALA A 94 -3.06 -6.29 -4.48
C ALA A 94 -4.33 -5.97 -5.30
N SER A 95 -5.21 -5.13 -4.78
CA SER A 95 -6.44 -4.67 -5.44
C SER A 95 -6.11 -3.89 -6.72
N VAL A 96 -5.16 -2.95 -6.65
CA VAL A 96 -4.70 -2.20 -7.84
C VAL A 96 -4.15 -3.15 -8.89
N ARG A 97 -3.29 -4.09 -8.49
CA ARG A 97 -2.70 -5.07 -9.40
C ARG A 97 -3.76 -5.99 -10.05
N ALA A 98 -4.80 -6.35 -9.32
CA ALA A 98 -5.92 -7.10 -9.87
C ALA A 98 -6.69 -6.27 -10.90
N ALA A 99 -7.02 -5.02 -10.56
CA ALA A 99 -7.77 -4.11 -11.42
C ALA A 99 -7.06 -3.83 -12.76
N VAL A 100 -5.73 -3.64 -12.75
CA VAL A 100 -4.91 -3.45 -13.97
C VAL A 100 -4.88 -4.71 -14.84
N ARG A 101 -4.81 -5.91 -14.25
CA ARG A 101 -4.83 -7.17 -15.02
C ARG A 101 -6.15 -7.42 -15.74
N THR A 102 -7.28 -7.11 -15.10
CA THR A 102 -8.60 -7.31 -15.70
C THR A 102 -8.76 -6.53 -17.00
N GLU A 103 -8.19 -5.32 -17.08
CA GLU A 103 -8.20 -4.50 -18.30
C GLU A 103 -7.40 -5.13 -19.44
N GLY A 104 -6.25 -5.74 -19.15
CA GLY A 104 -5.45 -6.44 -20.16
C GLY A 104 -6.06 -7.74 -20.67
N THR A 105 -7.06 -8.30 -19.98
CA THR A 105 -7.71 -9.58 -20.34
C THR A 105 -8.96 -9.36 -21.21
N LEU A 106 -9.46 -8.13 -21.33
CA LEU A 106 -10.66 -7.78 -22.08
C LEU A 106 -10.39 -7.36 -23.54
N ARG A 107 -9.30 -7.83 -24.16
CA ARG A 107 -8.95 -7.44 -25.54
C ARG A 107 -8.72 -8.62 -26.46
#